data_AF-A0A955Z8Z6-F1
#
_entry.id   AF-A0A955Z8Z6-F1
#
_cell.length_a   1.000
_cell.length_b   1.000
_cell.length_c   1.000
_cell.angle_alpha   90.00
_cell.angle_beta   90.00
_cell.angle_gamma   90.00
#
_symmetry.space_group_name_H-M   'P 1'
#
loop_
_entity.id
_entity.type
_entity.pdbx_description
1 polymer ?
#
loop_
_entity_poly.entity_id
_entity_poly.type
_entity_poly.pdbx_seq_one_letter_code
_entity_poly.pdbx_strand_id
1 'polypeptide(L)'
;GRYEGDLDAVVALPVPSLESLESLAPELDESARALAAAADRARERERALAAAEATIAETVAGGAPPEPADVTRAREARDVVWRGVRAHLDAGELDAARADAGRLELATQEADGLADALLRDAERVAVLSHQRAERARIDRELAEARRDRERAEERRASLDARLAGLFAPVAGVSVGALVDMRAWLTKHAAIVAEHEAREAEVRELRHLRAEREAARDALHAELERLGEQVTETTLDGLVSLGESALERLDALAHQAAKADRDVEVWQVELANAHAKLAVARDELAALTSRLGELASALGLESDAEPDAVQGALAEARELFQRVDVAEALRATADALAGEQRELASWLRDTFEISLDDLDDATRALESAAERIERAERAAKVERDLAEIEGELAGQDLTLPPDVEQLAADPAALAAARETQGRDDDRLEEEYRTAERALASRQEGLKQFTGDAGAADAAADAQSALARVRALTEEYCRVRLAAEVLSREIDRYRDANQGPVLRRASELFARLTRGSFSGVRAGFDGNDRPALRCT
;
A
#
# COMPACT_ATOMS: atom_id res chain seq x y z
N GLY A 1 32.68 5.40 33.14
CA GLY A 1 31.77 6.51 33.52
C GLY A 1 31.58 6.46 35.03
N ARG A 2 30.59 7.16 35.61
CA ARG A 2 30.25 6.98 37.04
C ARG A 2 29.51 5.66 37.34
N TYR A 3 29.18 4.90 36.29
CA TYR A 3 28.56 3.58 36.32
C TYR A 3 29.33 2.63 35.39
N GLU A 4 29.39 1.36 35.74
CA GLU A 4 29.93 0.25 34.94
C GLU A 4 28.91 -0.89 34.87
N GLY A 5 28.44 -1.22 33.67
CA GLY A 5 27.45 -2.27 33.43
C GLY A 5 26.98 -2.31 31.98
N ASP A 6 26.01 -3.19 31.68
CA ASP A 6 25.38 -3.29 30.37
C ASP A 6 24.31 -2.19 30.15
N LEU A 7 23.89 -2.01 28.90
CA LEU A 7 22.95 -0.95 28.51
C LEU A 7 21.58 -1.15 29.17
N ASP A 8 21.09 -2.39 29.24
CA ASP A 8 19.78 -2.71 29.80
C ASP A 8 19.74 -2.43 31.30
N ALA A 9 20.81 -2.74 32.02
CA ALA A 9 20.94 -2.41 33.44
C ALA A 9 21.06 -0.90 33.67
N VAL A 10 21.75 -0.14 32.79
CA VAL A 10 21.78 1.33 32.87
C VAL A 10 20.39 1.93 32.74
N VAL A 11 19.62 1.46 31.76
CA VAL A 11 18.26 1.97 31.49
C VAL A 11 17.31 1.64 32.64
N ALA A 12 17.46 0.47 33.27
CA ALA A 12 16.65 0.03 34.39
C ALA A 12 17.02 0.68 35.75
N LEU A 13 18.04 1.55 35.81
CA LEU A 13 18.46 2.17 37.07
C LEU A 13 17.36 3.08 37.64
N PRO A 14 17.01 2.94 38.94
CA PRO A 14 16.04 3.81 39.61
C PRO A 14 16.68 5.15 39.98
N VAL A 15 16.97 5.97 38.97
CA VAL A 15 17.64 7.27 39.15
C VAL A 15 16.69 8.32 39.76
N PRO A 16 17.19 9.21 40.64
CA PRO A 16 16.38 10.31 41.15
C PRO A 16 16.03 11.32 40.04
N SER A 17 14.90 12.02 40.22
CA SER A 17 14.48 13.06 39.26
C SER A 17 15.43 14.27 39.29
N LEU A 18 15.59 14.93 38.13
CA LEU A 18 16.39 16.15 38.03
C LEU A 18 15.85 17.26 38.94
N GLU A 19 14.53 17.36 39.08
CA GLU A 19 13.85 18.30 39.98
C GLU A 19 14.27 18.11 41.45
N SER A 20 14.44 16.86 41.89
CA SER A 20 14.91 16.57 43.25
C SER A 20 16.32 17.12 43.49
N LEU A 21 17.21 17.04 42.48
CA LEU A 21 18.54 17.65 42.56
C LEU A 21 18.50 19.18 42.52
N GLU A 22 17.65 19.75 41.66
CA GLU A 22 17.51 21.20 41.54
C GLU A 22 16.96 21.85 42.80
N SER A 23 16.09 21.15 43.54
CA SER A 23 15.60 21.61 44.85
C SER A 23 16.71 21.74 45.90
N LEU A 24 17.77 20.92 45.82
CA LEU A 24 18.92 20.93 46.74
C LEU A 24 20.02 21.92 46.33
N ALA A 25 20.06 22.32 45.06
CA ALA A 25 21.07 23.24 44.52
C ALA A 25 21.20 24.55 45.33
N PRO A 26 20.12 25.30 45.63
CA PRO A 26 20.25 26.57 46.35
C PRO A 26 20.78 26.35 47.78
N GLU A 27 20.33 25.29 48.47
CA GLU A 27 20.80 24.97 49.82
C GLU A 27 22.30 24.63 49.85
N LEU A 28 22.77 23.87 48.86
CA LEU A 28 24.18 23.49 48.74
C LEU A 28 25.08 24.68 48.43
N ASP A 29 24.64 25.57 47.53
CA ASP A 29 25.38 26.79 47.17
C ASP A 29 25.43 27.78 48.34
N GLU A 30 24.32 27.96 49.05
CA GLU A 30 24.27 28.80 50.25
C GLU A 30 25.17 28.24 51.36
N SER A 31 25.11 26.93 51.61
CA SER A 31 25.98 26.26 52.58
C SER A 31 27.46 26.39 52.23
N ALA A 32 27.83 26.28 50.95
CA ALA A 32 29.20 26.48 50.50
C ALA A 32 29.69 27.92 50.73
N ARG A 33 28.86 28.93 50.42
CA ARG A 33 29.17 30.35 50.70
C ARG A 33 29.30 30.62 52.20
N ALA A 34 28.39 30.07 53.01
CA ALA A 34 28.41 30.23 54.46
C ALA A 34 29.67 29.60 55.09
N LEU A 35 30.04 28.40 54.65
CA LEU A 35 31.27 27.72 55.10
C LEU A 35 32.52 28.51 54.72
N ALA A 36 32.62 28.99 53.48
CA ALA A 36 33.74 29.82 53.04
C ALA A 36 33.87 31.09 53.89
N ALA A 37 32.76 31.82 54.11
CA ALA A 37 32.74 33.02 54.91
C ALA A 37 33.14 32.77 56.38
N ALA A 38 32.64 31.68 56.99
CA ALA A 38 33.00 31.31 58.36
C ALA A 38 34.48 30.90 58.48
N ALA A 39 34.99 30.15 57.51
CA ALA A 39 36.41 29.77 57.46
C ALA A 39 37.32 30.99 57.27
N ASP A 40 36.94 31.96 56.45
CA ASP A 40 37.68 33.22 56.27
C ASP A 40 37.71 34.05 57.56
N ARG A 41 36.56 34.20 58.24
CA ARG A 41 36.50 34.88 59.54
C ARG A 41 37.40 34.20 60.58
N ALA A 42 37.38 32.87 60.67
CA ALA A 42 38.24 32.15 61.61
C ALA A 42 39.73 32.39 61.30
N ARG A 43 40.13 32.31 60.02
CA ARG A 43 41.52 32.57 59.58
C ARG A 43 41.97 34.01 59.87
N GLU A 44 41.09 34.98 59.70
CA GLU A 44 41.37 36.39 60.02
C GLU A 44 41.63 36.57 61.52
N ARG A 45 40.81 35.95 62.38
CA ARG A 45 41.00 36.01 63.84
C ARG A 45 42.24 35.26 64.32
N GLU A 46 42.59 34.14 63.70
CA GLU A 46 43.85 33.43 63.99
C GLU A 46 45.08 34.28 63.65
N ARG A 47 45.05 35.01 62.54
CA ARG A 47 46.13 35.96 62.19
C ARG A 47 46.22 37.12 63.18
N ALA A 48 45.08 37.69 63.58
CA ALA A 48 45.03 38.76 64.58
C ALA A 48 45.55 38.29 65.94
N LEU A 49 45.21 37.05 66.34
CA LEU A 49 45.70 36.44 67.58
C LEU A 49 47.22 36.29 67.55
N ALA A 50 47.75 35.71 66.48
CA ALA A 50 49.20 35.54 66.30
C ALA A 50 49.94 36.89 66.31
N ALA A 51 49.36 37.94 65.74
CA ALA A 51 49.94 39.29 65.79
C ALA A 51 49.99 39.85 67.22
N ALA A 52 48.89 39.75 67.98
CA ALA A 52 48.85 40.20 69.38
C ALA A 52 49.83 39.40 70.26
N GLU A 53 49.92 38.08 70.07
CA GLU A 53 50.87 37.22 70.76
C GLU A 53 52.32 37.57 70.44
N ALA A 54 52.64 37.89 69.17
CA ALA A 54 53.97 38.34 68.78
C ALA A 54 54.35 39.66 69.47
N THR A 55 53.44 40.64 69.52
CA THR A 55 53.69 41.91 70.23
C THR A 55 53.88 41.72 71.74
N ILE A 56 53.11 40.82 72.35
CA ILE A 56 53.30 40.44 73.77
C ILE A 56 54.69 39.83 73.96
N ALA A 57 55.07 38.86 73.13
CA ALA A 57 56.36 38.18 73.22
C ALA A 57 57.54 39.14 73.03
N GLU A 58 57.47 40.04 72.04
CA GLU A 58 58.47 41.09 71.80
C GLU A 58 58.64 42.00 73.03
N THR A 59 57.52 42.42 73.64
CA THR A 59 57.56 43.31 74.82
C THR A 59 58.15 42.59 76.05
N VAL A 60 57.99 41.27 76.17
CA VAL A 60 58.55 40.46 77.27
C VAL A 60 60.01 40.04 77.03
N ALA A 61 60.48 39.96 75.78
CA ALA A 61 61.82 39.46 75.43
C ALA A 61 62.97 40.24 76.10
N GLY A 62 62.76 41.52 76.43
CA GLY A 62 63.72 42.35 77.18
C GLY A 62 63.74 42.13 78.69
N GLY A 63 62.99 41.15 79.21
CA GLY A 63 62.77 40.90 80.64
C GLY A 63 61.33 41.23 81.05
N ALA A 64 60.67 40.37 81.82
CA ALA A 64 59.27 40.59 82.21
C ALA A 64 59.13 41.82 83.12
N PRO A 65 58.41 42.88 82.72
CA PRO A 65 58.19 44.03 83.59
C PRO A 65 57.26 43.63 84.75
N PRO A 66 57.42 44.22 85.95
CA PRO A 66 56.57 43.91 87.09
C PRO A 66 55.12 44.33 86.82
N GLU A 67 54.17 43.55 87.32
CA GLU A 67 52.74 43.89 87.24
C GLU A 67 52.32 44.74 88.44
N PRO A 68 51.26 45.58 88.31
CA PRO A 68 50.71 46.32 89.45
C PRO A 68 50.33 45.42 90.64
N ALA A 69 49.97 44.16 90.37
CA ALA A 69 49.70 43.15 91.40
C ALA A 69 50.96 42.72 92.17
N ASP A 70 52.14 42.76 91.56
CA ASP A 70 53.41 42.39 92.22
C ASP A 70 53.78 43.43 93.28
N VAL A 71 53.66 44.71 92.95
CA VAL A 71 53.86 45.81 93.91
C VAL A 71 52.84 45.74 95.04
N THR A 72 51.59 45.39 94.73
CA THR A 72 50.53 45.23 95.73
C THR A 72 50.86 44.08 96.70
N ARG A 73 51.23 42.90 96.18
CA ARG A 73 51.62 41.74 97.00
C ARG A 73 52.85 42.02 97.87
N ALA A 74 53.86 42.70 97.33
CA ALA A 74 55.06 43.06 98.09
C ALA A 74 54.73 44.04 99.24
N ARG A 75 53.85 45.01 98.99
CA ARG A 75 53.35 45.93 100.03
C ARG A 75 52.55 45.22 101.10
N GLU A 76 51.66 44.29 100.72
CA GLU A 76 50.91 43.46 101.67
C GLU A 76 51.84 42.60 102.54
N ALA A 77 52.87 41.98 101.94
CA ALA A 77 53.88 41.21 102.66
C ALA A 77 54.66 42.08 103.66
N ARG A 78 55.10 43.27 103.25
CA ARG A 78 55.72 44.27 104.14
C ARG A 78 54.79 44.63 105.31
N ASP A 79 53.52 44.87 105.04
CA ASP A 79 52.54 45.27 106.05
C ASP A 79 52.21 44.13 107.03
N VAL A 80 52.31 42.87 106.60
CA VAL A 80 52.27 41.69 107.50
C VAL A 80 53.47 41.71 108.45
N VAL A 81 54.68 41.92 107.95
CA VAL A 81 55.90 41.97 108.78
C VAL A 81 55.85 43.16 109.75
N TRP A 82 55.38 44.32 109.31
CA TRP A 82 55.18 45.49 110.16
C TRP A 82 54.21 45.22 111.32
N ARG A 83 53.08 44.55 111.05
CA ARG A 83 52.15 44.14 112.09
C ARG A 83 52.78 43.17 113.10
N GLY A 84 53.66 42.28 112.63
CA GLY A 84 54.47 41.40 113.49
C GLY A 84 55.41 42.18 114.41
N VAL A 85 56.20 43.11 113.86
CA VAL A 85 57.06 44.02 114.64
C VAL A 85 56.25 44.73 115.71
N ARG A 86 55.12 45.33 115.33
CA ARG A 86 54.25 46.07 116.25
C ARG A 86 53.71 45.17 117.36
N ALA A 87 53.26 43.95 117.04
CA ALA A 87 52.75 43.00 118.03
C ALA A 87 53.83 42.59 119.04
N HIS A 88 55.06 42.31 118.59
CA HIS A 88 56.18 41.98 119.49
C HIS A 88 56.61 43.18 120.36
N LEU A 89 56.56 44.41 119.82
CA LEU A 89 56.80 45.62 120.61
C LEU A 89 55.72 45.84 121.68
N ASP A 90 54.44 45.69 121.32
CA ASP A 90 53.30 45.81 122.24
C ASP A 90 53.34 44.73 123.35
N ALA A 91 53.89 43.54 123.06
CA ALA A 91 54.09 42.44 124.00
C ALA A 91 55.39 42.55 124.84
N GLY A 92 56.26 43.53 124.57
CA GLY A 92 57.56 43.71 125.26
C GLY A 92 58.67 42.75 124.82
N GLU A 93 58.49 41.99 123.73
CA GLU A 93 59.42 41.00 123.21
C GLU A 93 60.47 41.65 122.28
N LEU A 94 61.43 42.38 122.87
CA LEU A 94 62.38 43.23 122.13
C LEU A 94 63.27 42.47 121.14
N ASP A 95 63.70 41.25 121.46
CA ASP A 95 64.54 40.45 120.56
C ASP A 95 63.77 39.95 119.34
N ALA A 96 62.51 39.54 119.53
CA ALA A 96 61.61 39.16 118.43
C ALA A 96 61.26 40.37 117.55
N ALA A 97 60.98 41.52 118.17
CA ALA A 97 60.77 42.78 117.44
C ALA A 97 61.99 43.21 116.62
N ARG A 98 63.21 43.03 117.14
CA ARG A 98 64.46 43.36 116.43
C ARG A 98 64.71 42.40 115.26
N ALA A 99 64.43 41.11 115.41
CA ALA A 99 64.50 40.15 114.32
C ALA A 99 63.51 40.50 113.19
N ASP A 100 62.28 40.90 113.56
CA ASP A 100 61.24 41.30 112.59
C ASP A 100 61.53 42.64 111.93
N ALA A 101 62.22 43.55 112.61
CA ALA A 101 62.66 44.81 112.02
C ALA A 101 63.63 44.60 110.85
N GLY A 102 64.55 43.62 110.96
CA GLY A 102 65.41 43.24 109.83
C GLY A 102 64.64 42.63 108.66
N ARG A 103 63.60 41.84 108.94
CA ARG A 103 62.68 41.31 107.92
C ARG A 103 61.86 42.43 107.26
N LEU A 104 61.47 43.44 108.03
CA LEU A 104 60.72 44.60 107.54
C LEU A 104 61.56 45.45 106.59
N GLU A 105 62.85 45.64 106.89
CA GLU A 105 63.78 46.38 106.03
C GLU A 105 63.89 45.73 104.64
N LEU A 106 64.08 44.40 104.60
CA LEU A 106 64.12 43.65 103.35
C LEU A 106 62.79 43.73 102.57
N ALA A 107 61.65 43.55 103.25
CA ALA A 107 60.34 43.65 102.61
C ALA A 107 60.03 45.07 102.10
N THR A 108 60.58 46.11 102.74
CA THR A 108 60.45 47.50 102.28
C THR A 108 61.28 47.74 101.02
N GLN A 109 62.54 47.29 101.02
CA GLN A 109 63.42 47.39 99.84
C GLN A 109 62.85 46.63 98.63
N GLU A 110 62.24 45.45 98.85
CA GLU A 110 61.57 44.68 97.81
C GLU A 110 60.34 45.41 97.24
N ALA A 111 59.49 45.96 98.10
CA ALA A 111 58.29 46.71 97.67
C ALA A 111 58.64 48.00 96.90
N ASP A 112 59.66 48.75 97.37
CA ASP A 112 60.12 49.97 96.72
C ASP A 112 60.84 49.66 95.40
N GLY A 113 61.70 48.63 95.38
CA GLY A 113 62.38 48.18 94.17
C GLY A 113 61.41 47.75 93.06
N LEU A 114 60.32 47.05 93.41
CA LEU A 114 59.25 46.70 92.47
C LEU A 114 58.45 47.92 92.00
N ALA A 115 58.17 48.89 92.88
CA ALA A 115 57.47 50.12 92.52
C ALA A 115 58.31 50.99 91.55
N ASP A 116 59.61 51.12 91.80
CA ASP A 116 60.54 51.85 90.92
C ASP A 116 60.74 51.15 89.57
N ALA A 117 60.77 49.81 89.57
CA ALA A 117 60.77 49.03 88.34
C ALA A 117 59.47 49.23 87.54
N LEU A 118 58.31 49.24 88.20
CA LEU A 118 57.01 49.51 87.56
C LEU A 118 56.95 50.90 86.91
N LEU A 119 57.50 51.92 87.57
CA LEU A 119 57.57 53.28 87.02
C LEU A 119 58.53 53.37 85.81
N ARG A 120 59.71 52.73 85.90
CA ARG A 120 60.67 52.69 84.78
C ARG A 120 60.09 51.98 83.54
N ASP A 121 59.31 50.93 83.75
CA ASP A 121 58.70 50.13 82.69
C ASP A 121 57.24 50.51 82.36
N ALA A 122 56.75 51.68 82.81
CA ALA A 122 55.33 52.04 82.76
C ALA A 122 54.71 51.95 81.34
N GLU A 123 55.43 52.37 80.31
CA GLU A 123 54.98 52.26 78.91
C GLU A 123 54.85 50.80 78.47
N ARG A 124 55.82 49.94 78.83
CA ARG A 124 55.81 48.51 78.50
C ARG A 124 54.67 47.79 79.22
N VAL A 125 54.40 48.15 80.46
CA VAL A 125 53.28 47.62 81.25
C VAL A 125 51.93 48.02 80.64
N ALA A 126 51.80 49.27 80.19
CA ALA A 126 50.59 49.74 79.51
C ALA A 126 50.34 48.99 78.19
N VAL A 127 51.38 48.82 77.36
CA VAL A 127 51.31 48.05 76.10
C VAL A 127 50.93 46.59 76.37
N LEU A 128 51.57 45.94 77.35
CA LEU A 128 51.24 44.55 77.72
C LEU A 128 49.81 44.40 78.23
N SER A 129 49.34 45.33 79.07
CA SER A 129 47.96 45.32 79.58
C SER A 129 46.96 45.43 78.44
N HIS A 130 47.17 46.39 77.52
CA HIS A 130 46.34 46.56 76.34
C HIS A 130 46.36 45.32 75.44
N GLN A 131 47.55 44.80 75.09
CA GLN A 131 47.68 43.64 74.21
C GLN A 131 47.11 42.36 74.84
N ARG A 132 47.20 42.18 76.16
CA ARG A 132 46.57 41.04 76.85
C ARG A 132 45.05 41.13 76.84
N ALA A 133 44.49 42.34 77.01
CA ALA A 133 43.05 42.55 76.89
C ALA A 133 42.56 42.32 75.45
N GLU A 134 43.32 42.80 74.46
CA GLU A 134 43.08 42.56 73.04
C GLU A 134 43.16 41.07 72.68
N ARG A 135 44.19 40.36 73.14
CA ARG A 135 44.31 38.90 72.98
C ARG A 135 43.09 38.19 73.54
N ALA A 136 42.68 38.52 74.76
CA ALA A 136 41.50 37.91 75.39
C ALA A 136 40.20 38.22 74.64
N ARG A 137 40.09 39.38 73.96
CA ARG A 137 38.97 39.70 73.08
C ARG A 137 39.02 38.85 71.81
N ILE A 138 40.16 38.81 71.13
CA ILE A 138 40.37 38.04 69.90
C ILE A 138 40.15 36.55 70.15
N ASP A 139 40.58 36.02 71.30
CA ASP A 139 40.35 34.63 71.71
C ASP A 139 38.84 34.28 71.76
N ARG A 140 38.02 35.19 72.31
CA ARG A 140 36.55 35.01 72.33
C ARG A 140 35.95 35.06 70.93
N GLU A 141 36.36 36.03 70.12
CA GLU A 141 35.89 36.17 68.73
C GLU A 141 36.32 34.99 67.84
N LEU A 142 37.53 34.45 68.06
CA LEU A 142 38.02 33.26 67.39
C LEU A 142 37.22 32.01 67.81
N ALA A 143 36.91 31.87 69.11
CA ALA A 143 36.07 30.78 69.58
C ALA A 143 34.67 30.82 68.96
N GLU A 144 34.09 32.02 68.79
CA GLU A 144 32.82 32.20 68.09
C GLU A 144 32.92 31.87 66.59
N ALA A 145 33.95 32.37 65.90
CA ALA A 145 34.19 32.09 64.49
C ALA A 145 34.44 30.59 64.22
N ARG A 146 35.10 29.87 65.15
CA ARG A 146 35.29 28.42 65.06
C ARG A 146 33.96 27.66 65.20
N ARG A 147 33.10 28.06 66.13
CA ARG A 147 31.74 27.48 66.28
C ARG A 147 30.87 27.75 65.05
N ASP A 148 30.96 28.94 64.46
CA ASP A 148 30.30 29.26 63.19
C ASP A 148 30.74 28.32 62.07
N ARG A 149 32.06 28.08 61.97
CA ARG A 149 32.62 27.19 60.97
C ARG A 149 32.15 25.75 61.18
N GLU A 150 32.20 25.24 62.42
CA GLU A 150 31.71 23.90 62.76
C GLU A 150 30.23 23.73 62.37
N ARG A 151 29.37 24.70 62.71
CA ARG A 151 27.95 24.67 62.30
C ARG A 151 27.77 24.66 60.78
N ALA A 152 28.59 25.41 60.04
CA ALA A 152 28.55 25.43 58.58
C ALA A 152 29.05 24.11 57.97
N GLU A 153 30.08 23.49 58.56
CA GLU A 153 30.59 22.16 58.18
C GLU A 153 29.54 21.07 58.42
N GLU A 154 28.87 21.08 59.58
CA GLU A 154 27.78 20.15 59.90
C GLU A 154 26.59 20.31 58.93
N ARG A 155 26.19 21.55 58.63
CA ARG A 155 25.13 21.80 57.65
C ARG A 155 25.52 21.29 56.27
N ARG A 156 26.77 21.50 55.86
CA ARG A 156 27.30 21.03 54.57
C ARG A 156 27.27 19.49 54.51
N ALA A 157 27.78 18.83 55.54
CA ALA A 157 27.79 17.37 55.63
C ALA A 157 26.38 16.78 55.61
N SER A 158 25.41 17.42 56.26
CA SER A 158 23.99 17.01 56.22
C SER A 158 23.40 17.12 54.80
N LEU A 159 23.72 18.17 54.06
CA LEU A 159 23.26 18.33 52.68
C LEU A 159 23.93 17.35 51.71
N ASP A 160 25.24 17.11 51.87
CA ASP A 160 25.96 16.10 51.09
C ASP A 160 25.42 14.68 51.38
N ALA A 161 25.02 14.39 52.63
CA ALA A 161 24.35 13.14 52.99
C ALA A 161 22.94 13.02 52.38
N ARG A 162 22.16 14.11 52.33
CA ARG A 162 20.86 14.15 51.62
C ARG A 162 21.04 13.88 50.13
N LEU A 163 22.04 14.48 49.50
CA LEU A 163 22.38 14.24 48.09
C LEU A 163 22.74 12.76 47.88
N ALA A 164 23.61 12.18 48.72
CA ALA A 164 23.94 10.75 48.65
C ALA A 164 22.71 9.85 48.86
N GLY A 165 21.79 10.24 49.74
CA GLY A 165 20.54 9.54 49.99
C GLY A 165 19.63 9.43 48.75
N LEU A 166 19.60 10.45 47.89
CA LEU A 166 18.85 10.41 46.63
C LEU A 166 19.36 9.32 45.67
N PHE A 167 20.65 8.98 45.76
CA PHE A 167 21.30 7.97 44.92
C PHE A 167 21.47 6.62 45.64
N ALA A 168 21.03 6.48 46.91
CA ALA A 168 21.11 5.22 47.65
C ALA A 168 20.42 4.03 46.96
N PRO A 169 19.29 4.20 46.24
CA PRO A 169 18.68 3.11 45.46
C PRO A 169 19.49 2.71 44.22
N VAL A 170 20.41 3.56 43.77
CA VAL A 170 21.15 3.38 42.52
C VAL A 170 22.47 2.66 42.80
N ALA A 171 22.48 1.35 42.59
CA ALA A 171 23.69 0.55 42.76
C ALA A 171 24.76 0.90 41.71
N GLY A 172 26.03 0.94 42.13
CA GLY A 172 27.18 1.10 41.23
C GLY A 172 27.43 2.53 40.72
N VAL A 173 26.71 3.54 41.22
CA VAL A 173 26.94 4.95 40.89
C VAL A 173 27.78 5.63 41.96
N SER A 174 28.95 6.13 41.60
CA SER A 174 29.73 7.01 42.48
C SER A 174 29.05 8.37 42.57
N VAL A 175 28.56 8.73 43.75
CA VAL A 175 27.99 10.06 44.04
C VAL A 175 29.12 11.07 44.26
N GLY A 176 29.04 12.22 43.61
CA GLY A 176 30.02 13.30 43.75
C GLY A 176 29.35 14.66 43.86
N ALA A 177 30.03 15.70 43.39
CA ALA A 177 29.48 17.05 43.38
C ALA A 177 28.16 17.12 42.59
N LEU A 178 27.27 18.02 43.00
CA LEU A 178 25.96 18.21 42.37
C LEU A 178 26.06 18.44 40.85
N VAL A 179 27.05 19.23 40.42
CA VAL A 179 27.29 19.53 39.00
C VAL A 179 27.57 18.26 38.20
N ASP A 180 28.37 17.36 38.75
CA ASP A 180 28.70 16.09 38.10
C ASP A 180 27.50 15.15 38.06
N MET A 181 26.71 15.13 39.14
CA MET A 181 25.50 14.32 39.19
C MET A 181 24.42 14.81 38.24
N ARG A 182 24.29 16.13 38.06
CA ARG A 182 23.45 16.74 37.04
C ARG A 182 23.89 16.31 35.64
N ALA A 183 25.17 16.45 35.33
CA ALA A 183 25.71 16.05 34.03
C ALA A 183 25.52 14.55 33.76
N TRP A 184 25.63 13.72 34.79
CA TRP A 184 25.39 12.29 34.70
C TRP A 184 23.91 11.96 34.43
N LEU A 185 22.96 12.58 35.16
CA LEU A 185 21.52 12.39 34.94
C LEU A 185 21.09 12.84 33.54
N THR A 186 21.60 13.97 33.04
CA THR A 186 21.30 14.42 31.66
C THR A 186 21.78 13.40 30.63
N LYS A 187 22.97 12.82 30.83
CA LYS A 187 23.49 11.77 29.94
C LYS A 187 22.68 10.47 30.06
N HIS A 188 22.30 10.07 31.27
CA HIS A 188 21.45 8.91 31.51
C HIS A 188 20.10 9.06 30.81
N ALA A 189 19.42 10.20 30.98
CA ALA A 189 18.15 10.50 30.32
C ALA A 189 18.26 10.46 28.79
N ALA A 190 19.36 10.98 28.22
CA ALA A 190 19.61 10.89 26.78
C ALA A 190 19.77 9.44 26.30
N ILE A 191 20.51 8.62 27.06
CA ILE A 191 20.70 7.19 26.75
C ILE A 191 19.38 6.42 26.83
N VAL A 192 18.56 6.69 27.85
CA VAL A 192 17.23 6.07 28.01
C VAL A 192 16.33 6.41 26.82
N ALA A 193 16.25 7.69 26.43
CA ALA A 193 15.45 8.13 25.31
C ALA A 193 15.90 7.49 23.97
N GLU A 194 17.21 7.40 23.74
CA GLU A 194 17.75 6.75 22.55
C GLU A 194 17.47 5.23 22.53
N HIS A 195 17.57 4.57 23.68
CA HIS A 195 17.23 3.15 23.82
C HIS A 195 15.74 2.89 23.60
N GLU A 196 14.85 3.71 24.18
CA GLU A 196 13.40 3.58 23.99
C GLU A 196 12.99 3.80 22.53
N ALA A 197 13.59 4.79 21.85
CA ALA A 197 13.39 5.03 20.42
C ALA A 197 13.84 3.83 19.60
N ARG A 198 15.03 3.28 19.90
CA ARG A 198 15.54 2.08 19.23
C ARG A 198 14.63 0.87 19.42
N GLU A 199 14.16 0.64 20.65
CA GLU A 199 13.23 -0.45 20.96
C GLU A 199 11.88 -0.28 20.25
N ALA A 200 11.38 0.95 20.11
CA ALA A 200 10.17 1.24 19.33
C ALA A 200 10.34 0.87 17.85
N GLU A 201 11.47 1.25 17.24
CA GLU A 201 11.76 0.87 15.85
C GLU A 201 11.97 -0.63 15.67
N VAL A 202 12.62 -1.30 16.63
CA VAL A 202 12.76 -2.76 16.60
C VAL A 202 11.40 -3.44 16.66
N ARG A 203 10.47 -2.95 17.49
CA ARG A 203 9.09 -3.46 17.53
C ARG A 203 8.36 -3.23 16.22
N GLU A 204 8.47 -2.04 15.63
CA GLU A 204 7.86 -1.71 14.34
C GLU A 204 8.39 -2.62 13.22
N LEU A 205 9.71 -2.82 13.17
CA LEU A 205 10.34 -3.72 12.20
C LEU A 205 9.88 -5.18 12.38
N ARG A 206 9.72 -5.65 13.62
CA ARG A 206 9.16 -7.00 13.89
C ARG A 206 7.72 -7.10 13.41
N HIS A 207 6.91 -6.08 13.65
CA HIS A 207 5.52 -6.04 13.18
C HIS A 207 5.43 -6.12 11.65
N LEU A 208 6.16 -5.26 10.93
CA LEU A 208 6.17 -5.25 9.46
C LEU A 208 6.72 -6.56 8.87
N ARG A 209 7.68 -7.21 9.52
CA ARG A 209 8.15 -8.54 9.09
C ARG A 209 7.05 -9.60 9.20
N ALA A 210 6.30 -9.60 10.30
CA ALA A 210 5.19 -10.51 10.49
C ALA A 210 4.06 -10.25 9.47
N GLU A 211 3.74 -9.00 9.18
CA GLU A 211 2.75 -8.65 8.15
C GLU A 211 3.21 -9.06 6.75
N ARG A 212 4.50 -8.87 6.42
CA ARG A 212 5.07 -9.33 5.14
C ARG A 212 4.98 -10.85 4.98
N GLU A 213 5.29 -11.60 6.04
CA GLU A 213 5.17 -13.07 6.04
C GLU A 213 3.71 -13.50 5.88
N ALA A 214 2.78 -12.88 6.61
CA ALA A 214 1.35 -13.14 6.47
C ALA A 214 0.82 -12.80 5.06
N ALA A 215 1.27 -11.69 4.46
CA ALA A 215 0.91 -11.30 3.10
C ALA A 215 1.46 -12.28 2.05
N ARG A 216 2.70 -12.75 2.24
CA ARG A 216 3.30 -13.79 1.42
C ARG A 216 2.48 -15.08 1.47
N ASP A 217 2.17 -15.55 2.68
CA ASP A 217 1.45 -16.81 2.88
C ASP A 217 0.01 -16.71 2.34
N ALA A 218 -0.64 -15.57 2.49
CA ALA A 218 -1.95 -15.31 1.89
C ALA A 218 -1.91 -15.31 0.35
N LEU A 219 -0.91 -14.66 -0.27
CA LEU A 219 -0.76 -14.65 -1.72
C LEU A 219 -0.43 -16.05 -2.26
N HIS A 220 0.42 -16.80 -1.56
CA HIS A 220 0.72 -18.19 -1.91
C HIS A 220 -0.54 -19.05 -1.92
N ALA A 221 -1.36 -18.99 -0.85
CA ALA A 221 -2.62 -19.74 -0.76
C ALA A 221 -3.62 -19.35 -1.86
N GLU A 222 -3.69 -18.07 -2.22
CA GLU A 222 -4.61 -17.60 -3.26
C GLU A 222 -4.17 -18.06 -4.67
N LEU A 223 -2.86 -18.06 -4.94
CA LEU A 223 -2.31 -18.59 -6.20
C LEU A 223 -2.53 -20.11 -6.32
N GLU A 224 -2.38 -20.85 -5.21
CA GLU A 224 -2.74 -22.28 -5.16
C GLU A 224 -4.25 -22.49 -5.43
N ARG A 225 -5.13 -21.64 -4.87
CA ARG A 225 -6.59 -21.69 -5.13
C ARG A 225 -6.93 -21.45 -6.59
N LEU A 226 -6.19 -20.55 -7.26
CA LEU A 226 -6.31 -20.26 -8.69
C LEU A 226 -5.71 -21.36 -9.59
N GLY A 227 -5.13 -22.42 -9.00
CA GLY A 227 -4.56 -23.55 -9.71
C GLY A 227 -3.18 -23.29 -10.32
N GLU A 228 -2.49 -22.23 -9.88
CA GLU A 228 -1.13 -21.93 -10.32
C GLU A 228 -0.10 -22.81 -9.61
N GLN A 229 0.94 -23.23 -10.32
CA GLN A 229 2.06 -23.95 -9.72
C GLN A 229 3.01 -22.96 -9.06
N VAL A 230 2.92 -22.84 -7.73
CA VAL A 230 3.75 -21.91 -6.97
C VAL A 230 5.14 -22.51 -6.71
N THR A 231 6.14 -22.07 -7.49
CA THR A 231 7.55 -22.45 -7.29
C THR A 231 8.35 -21.37 -6.56
N GLU A 232 7.83 -20.15 -6.50
CA GLU A 232 8.50 -18.99 -5.93
C GLU A 232 8.29 -18.90 -4.41
N THR A 233 9.35 -18.56 -3.68
CA THR A 233 9.33 -18.44 -2.20
C THR A 233 9.50 -17.01 -1.72
N THR A 234 9.82 -16.10 -2.63
CA THR A 234 9.99 -14.67 -2.35
C THR A 234 8.70 -13.91 -2.64
N LEU A 235 8.41 -12.86 -1.87
CA LEU A 235 7.19 -12.06 -2.08
C LEU A 235 7.17 -11.42 -3.48
N ASP A 236 8.32 -10.97 -3.97
CA ASP A 236 8.48 -10.39 -5.32
C ASP A 236 8.17 -11.42 -6.41
N GLY A 237 8.73 -12.63 -6.30
CA GLY A 237 8.43 -13.73 -7.22
C GLY A 237 6.94 -14.13 -7.20
N LEU A 238 6.31 -14.16 -6.02
CA LEU A 238 4.87 -14.41 -5.91
C LEU A 238 4.02 -13.29 -6.52
N VAL A 239 4.46 -12.04 -6.39
CA VAL A 239 3.77 -10.89 -7.01
C VAL A 239 3.86 -10.97 -8.54
N SER A 240 5.04 -11.25 -9.10
CA SER A 240 5.18 -11.45 -10.55
C SER A 240 4.39 -12.64 -11.08
N LEU A 241 4.33 -13.74 -10.31
CA LEU A 241 3.50 -14.90 -10.64
C LEU A 241 2.01 -14.53 -10.64
N GLY A 242 1.56 -13.77 -9.63
CA GLY A 242 0.18 -13.28 -9.56
C GLY A 242 -0.19 -12.28 -10.66
N GLU A 243 0.73 -11.41 -11.06
CA GLU A 243 0.54 -10.51 -12.22
C GLU A 243 0.36 -11.32 -13.51
N SER A 244 1.18 -12.34 -13.72
CA SER A 244 1.07 -13.22 -14.88
C SER A 244 -0.25 -14.02 -14.88
N ALA A 245 -0.68 -14.49 -13.71
CA ALA A 245 -1.96 -15.18 -13.53
C ALA A 245 -3.15 -14.24 -13.81
N LEU A 246 -3.08 -12.98 -13.38
CA LEU A 246 -4.08 -11.96 -13.67
C LEU A 246 -4.18 -11.65 -15.15
N GLU A 247 -3.06 -11.42 -15.84
CA GLU A 247 -3.07 -11.19 -17.29
C GLU A 247 -3.71 -12.36 -18.04
N ARG A 248 -3.46 -13.59 -17.60
CA ARG A 248 -4.06 -14.80 -18.15
C ARG A 248 -5.57 -14.87 -17.89
N LEU A 249 -6.02 -14.57 -16.67
CA LEU A 249 -7.44 -14.54 -16.31
C LEU A 249 -8.19 -13.43 -17.06
N ASP A 250 -7.61 -12.24 -17.17
CA ASP A 250 -8.18 -11.13 -17.95
C ASP A 250 -8.30 -11.49 -19.43
N ALA A 251 -7.29 -12.15 -20.01
CA ALA A 251 -7.35 -12.63 -21.39
C ALA A 251 -8.48 -13.66 -21.59
N LEU A 252 -8.64 -14.60 -20.64
CA LEU A 252 -9.73 -15.58 -20.66
C LEU A 252 -11.10 -14.90 -20.53
N ALA A 253 -11.24 -13.91 -19.64
CA ALA A 253 -12.48 -13.15 -19.48
C ALA A 253 -12.84 -12.37 -20.77
N HIS A 254 -11.87 -11.74 -21.42
CA HIS A 254 -12.08 -11.07 -22.71
C HIS A 254 -12.48 -12.05 -23.82
N GLN A 255 -11.88 -13.25 -23.84
CA GLN A 255 -12.24 -14.31 -24.78
C GLN A 255 -13.67 -14.83 -24.54
N ALA A 256 -14.06 -15.05 -23.28
CA ALA A 256 -15.41 -15.45 -22.92
C ALA A 256 -16.44 -14.39 -23.35
N ALA A 257 -16.21 -13.11 -23.03
CA ALA A 257 -17.09 -12.01 -23.43
C ALA A 257 -17.18 -11.81 -24.96
N LYS A 258 -16.12 -12.17 -25.70
CA LYS A 258 -16.18 -12.20 -27.17
C LYS A 258 -17.00 -13.39 -27.66
N ALA A 259 -16.81 -14.57 -27.08
CA ALA A 259 -17.58 -15.77 -27.42
C ALA A 259 -19.08 -15.58 -27.14
N ASP A 260 -19.45 -14.94 -26.03
CA ASP A 260 -20.84 -14.58 -25.71
C ASP A 260 -21.46 -13.69 -26.79
N ARG A 261 -20.79 -12.59 -27.17
CA ARG A 261 -21.26 -11.70 -28.24
C ARG A 261 -21.37 -12.40 -29.58
N ASP A 262 -20.42 -13.27 -29.91
CA ASP A 262 -20.48 -14.05 -31.14
C ASP A 262 -21.69 -15.02 -31.09
N VAL A 263 -21.98 -15.66 -29.96
CA VAL A 263 -23.18 -16.50 -29.77
C VAL A 263 -24.46 -15.70 -30.00
N GLU A 264 -24.58 -14.49 -29.46
CA GLU A 264 -25.74 -13.61 -29.69
C GLU A 264 -25.92 -13.27 -31.18
N VAL A 265 -24.83 -12.91 -31.88
CA VAL A 265 -24.87 -12.62 -33.31
C VAL A 265 -25.33 -13.85 -34.11
N TRP A 266 -24.74 -15.02 -33.85
CA TRP A 266 -25.09 -16.26 -34.55
C TRP A 266 -26.51 -16.74 -34.24
N GLN A 267 -27.05 -16.46 -33.04
CA GLN A 267 -28.46 -16.71 -32.73
C GLN A 267 -29.39 -15.86 -33.59
N VAL A 268 -29.06 -14.58 -33.78
CA VAL A 268 -29.82 -13.68 -34.67
C VAL A 268 -29.72 -14.14 -36.13
N GLU A 269 -28.53 -14.52 -36.58
CA GLU A 269 -28.33 -15.03 -37.95
C GLU A 269 -29.08 -16.34 -38.20
N LEU A 270 -29.04 -17.27 -37.24
CA LEU A 270 -29.79 -18.53 -37.31
C LEU A 270 -31.30 -18.28 -37.37
N ALA A 271 -31.82 -17.36 -36.53
CA ALA A 271 -33.23 -16.98 -36.56
C ALA A 271 -33.64 -16.36 -37.91
N ASN A 272 -32.78 -15.50 -38.48
CA ASN A 272 -33.02 -14.90 -39.79
C ASN A 272 -32.98 -15.94 -40.92
N ALA A 273 -32.01 -16.86 -40.90
CA ALA A 273 -31.93 -17.95 -41.87
C ALA A 273 -33.17 -18.88 -41.78
N HIS A 274 -33.60 -19.20 -40.56
CA HIS A 274 -34.81 -19.99 -40.33
C HIS A 274 -36.07 -19.30 -40.89
N ALA A 275 -36.21 -17.98 -40.64
CA ALA A 275 -37.32 -17.21 -41.16
C ALA A 275 -37.33 -17.14 -42.69
N LYS A 276 -36.17 -16.95 -43.33
CA LYS A 276 -36.05 -16.98 -44.80
C LYS A 276 -36.41 -18.34 -45.38
N LEU A 277 -35.93 -19.42 -44.76
CA LEU A 277 -36.25 -20.79 -45.17
C LEU A 277 -37.75 -21.07 -45.04
N ALA A 278 -38.39 -20.62 -43.96
CA ALA A 278 -39.84 -20.75 -43.79
C ALA A 278 -40.62 -20.03 -44.91
N VAL A 279 -40.23 -18.79 -45.25
CA VAL A 279 -40.85 -18.04 -46.36
C VAL A 279 -40.66 -18.75 -47.70
N ALA A 280 -39.45 -19.23 -48.01
CA ALA A 280 -39.17 -19.95 -49.25
C ALA A 280 -39.99 -21.24 -49.36
N ARG A 281 -40.16 -21.98 -48.26
CA ARG A 281 -41.02 -23.17 -48.17
C ARG A 281 -42.49 -22.86 -48.38
N ASP A 282 -42.99 -21.80 -47.77
CA ASP A 282 -44.38 -21.35 -47.97
C ASP A 282 -44.63 -20.95 -49.43
N GLU A 283 -43.69 -20.23 -50.06
CA GLU A 283 -43.74 -19.87 -51.48
C GLU A 283 -43.72 -21.10 -52.39
N LEU A 284 -42.85 -22.08 -52.12
CA LEU A 284 -42.77 -23.33 -52.86
C LEU A 284 -44.04 -24.16 -52.70
N ALA A 285 -44.62 -24.23 -51.50
CA ALA A 285 -45.88 -24.92 -51.22
C ALA A 285 -47.05 -24.25 -51.97
N ALA A 286 -47.13 -22.92 -51.97
CA ALA A 286 -48.14 -22.18 -52.71
C ALA A 286 -48.03 -22.39 -54.22
N LEU A 287 -46.81 -22.38 -54.77
CA LEU A 287 -46.56 -22.65 -56.19
C LEU A 287 -46.89 -24.10 -56.56
N THR A 288 -46.56 -25.06 -55.69
CA THR A 288 -46.92 -26.47 -55.86
C THR A 288 -48.43 -26.69 -55.84
N SER A 289 -49.16 -26.02 -54.93
CA SER A 289 -50.62 -26.07 -54.88
C SER A 289 -51.25 -25.53 -56.17
N ARG A 290 -50.77 -24.38 -56.66
CA ARG A 290 -51.23 -23.80 -57.94
C ARG A 290 -50.99 -24.74 -59.12
N LEU A 291 -49.83 -25.40 -59.16
CA LEU A 291 -49.55 -26.40 -60.19
C LEU A 291 -50.44 -27.64 -60.07
N GLY A 292 -50.75 -28.10 -58.85
CA GLY A 292 -51.66 -29.22 -58.61
C GLY A 292 -53.11 -28.92 -59.01
N GLU A 293 -53.58 -27.69 -58.80
CA GLU A 293 -54.87 -27.21 -59.31
C GLU A 293 -54.91 -27.24 -60.85
N LEU A 294 -53.84 -26.82 -61.50
CA LEU A 294 -53.73 -26.86 -62.97
C LEU A 294 -53.65 -28.30 -63.52
N ALA A 295 -52.87 -29.17 -62.88
CA ALA A 295 -52.78 -30.57 -63.26
C ALA A 295 -54.15 -31.27 -63.17
N SER A 296 -54.88 -31.00 -62.07
CA SER A 296 -56.24 -31.53 -61.89
C SER A 296 -57.21 -31.02 -62.95
N ALA A 297 -57.10 -29.74 -63.36
CA ALA A 297 -57.91 -29.18 -64.45
C ALA A 297 -57.64 -29.83 -65.82
N LEU A 298 -56.45 -30.43 -66.00
CA LEU A 298 -56.04 -31.17 -67.20
C LEU A 298 -56.30 -32.68 -67.09
N GLY A 299 -56.96 -33.14 -66.03
CA GLY A 299 -57.26 -34.56 -65.81
C GLY A 299 -56.07 -35.42 -65.36
N LEU A 300 -54.97 -34.77 -64.95
CA LEU A 300 -53.81 -35.43 -64.33
C LEU A 300 -53.97 -35.50 -62.81
N GLU A 301 -53.23 -36.41 -62.17
CA GLU A 301 -53.16 -36.43 -60.70
C GLU A 301 -52.54 -35.12 -60.18
N SER A 302 -53.01 -34.65 -59.01
CA SER A 302 -52.64 -33.34 -58.45
C SER A 302 -51.14 -33.22 -58.08
N ASP A 303 -50.40 -34.32 -58.10
CA ASP A 303 -48.95 -34.41 -57.88
C ASP A 303 -48.16 -34.71 -59.16
N ALA A 304 -48.79 -34.62 -60.33
CA ALA A 304 -48.14 -34.89 -61.61
C ALA A 304 -46.84 -34.10 -61.79
N GLU A 305 -45.80 -34.78 -62.29
CA GLU A 305 -44.51 -34.15 -62.55
C GLU A 305 -44.64 -33.02 -63.60
N PRO A 306 -43.79 -31.97 -63.50
CA PRO A 306 -43.83 -30.84 -64.43
C PRO A 306 -43.80 -31.24 -65.90
N ASP A 307 -43.07 -32.29 -66.26
CA ASP A 307 -42.97 -32.81 -67.63
C ASP A 307 -44.29 -33.44 -68.11
N ALA A 308 -45.04 -34.08 -67.21
CA ALA A 308 -46.35 -34.64 -67.51
C ALA A 308 -47.42 -33.54 -67.72
N VAL A 309 -47.37 -32.48 -66.90
CA VAL A 309 -48.22 -31.29 -67.08
C VAL A 309 -47.88 -30.53 -68.36
N GLN A 310 -46.59 -30.45 -68.72
CA GLN A 310 -46.14 -29.88 -69.99
C GLN A 310 -46.61 -30.69 -71.20
N GLY A 311 -46.55 -32.03 -71.13
CA GLY A 311 -47.06 -32.92 -72.17
C GLY A 311 -48.56 -32.73 -72.42
N ALA A 312 -49.36 -32.76 -71.34
CA ALA A 312 -50.81 -32.57 -71.45
C ALA A 312 -51.21 -31.17 -71.97
N LEU A 313 -50.48 -30.11 -71.60
CA LEU A 313 -50.70 -28.76 -72.13
C LEU A 313 -50.31 -28.63 -73.62
N ALA A 314 -49.28 -29.34 -74.06
CA ALA A 314 -48.90 -29.38 -75.48
C ALA A 314 -49.98 -30.08 -76.33
N GLU A 315 -50.50 -31.21 -75.85
CA GLU A 315 -51.61 -31.91 -76.49
C GLU A 315 -52.89 -31.04 -76.53
N ALA A 316 -53.21 -30.34 -75.44
CA ALA A 316 -54.34 -29.42 -75.42
C ALA A 316 -54.18 -28.26 -76.42
N ARG A 317 -52.97 -27.69 -76.56
CA ARG A 317 -52.69 -26.65 -77.57
C ARG A 317 -52.81 -27.15 -79.00
N GLU A 318 -52.33 -28.36 -79.28
CA GLU A 318 -52.48 -28.99 -80.59
C GLU A 318 -53.96 -29.22 -80.92
N LEU A 319 -54.76 -29.59 -79.92
CA LEU A 319 -56.22 -29.71 -80.06
C LEU A 319 -56.87 -28.36 -80.40
N PHE A 320 -56.53 -27.28 -79.68
CA PHE A 320 -57.07 -25.94 -79.96
C PHE A 320 -56.69 -25.45 -81.37
N GLN A 321 -55.44 -25.67 -81.80
CA GLN A 321 -55.03 -25.36 -83.18
C GLN A 321 -55.83 -26.15 -84.21
N ARG A 322 -56.14 -27.42 -83.93
CA ARG A 322 -57.00 -28.24 -84.80
C ARG A 322 -58.44 -27.74 -84.84
N VAL A 323 -58.98 -27.26 -83.72
CA VAL A 323 -60.32 -26.64 -83.65
C VAL A 323 -60.36 -25.33 -84.45
N ASP A 324 -59.37 -24.44 -84.29
CA ASP A 324 -59.27 -23.19 -85.05
C ASP A 324 -59.17 -23.45 -86.56
N VAL A 325 -58.37 -24.43 -86.96
CA VAL A 325 -58.25 -24.86 -88.36
C VAL A 325 -59.57 -25.44 -88.87
N ALA A 326 -60.28 -26.23 -88.06
CA ALA A 326 -61.60 -26.76 -88.42
C ALA A 326 -62.64 -25.64 -88.59
N GLU A 327 -62.68 -24.64 -87.71
CA GLU A 327 -63.56 -23.48 -87.84
C GLU A 327 -63.25 -22.65 -89.10
N ALA A 328 -61.96 -22.43 -89.39
CA ALA A 328 -61.55 -21.74 -90.62
C ALA A 328 -61.92 -22.52 -91.89
N LEU A 329 -61.73 -23.85 -91.89
CA LEU A 329 -62.15 -24.72 -92.99
C LEU A 329 -63.67 -24.75 -93.13
N ARG A 330 -64.43 -24.76 -92.02
CA ARG A 330 -65.89 -24.73 -91.99
C ARG A 330 -66.43 -23.43 -92.58
N ALA A 331 -65.88 -22.28 -92.19
CA ALA A 331 -66.22 -20.99 -92.77
C ALA A 331 -65.95 -20.95 -94.29
N THR A 332 -64.86 -21.58 -94.73
CA THR A 332 -64.50 -21.69 -96.15
C THR A 332 -65.46 -22.63 -96.91
N ALA A 333 -65.85 -23.76 -96.31
CA ALA A 333 -66.82 -24.69 -96.86
C ALA A 333 -68.21 -24.06 -96.99
N ASP A 334 -68.66 -23.32 -95.97
CA ASP A 334 -69.94 -22.61 -95.98
C ASP A 334 -69.99 -21.52 -97.07
N ALA A 335 -68.90 -20.79 -97.28
CA ALA A 335 -68.77 -19.82 -98.37
C ALA A 335 -68.87 -20.49 -99.75
N LEU A 336 -68.14 -21.59 -99.97
CA LEU A 336 -68.16 -22.36 -101.21
C LEU A 336 -69.53 -23.03 -101.46
N ALA A 337 -70.22 -23.48 -100.41
CA ALA A 337 -71.58 -24.03 -100.50
C ALA A 337 -72.62 -22.93 -100.82
N GLY A 338 -72.42 -21.71 -100.33
CA GLY A 338 -73.17 -20.52 -100.73
C GLY A 338 -73.04 -20.24 -102.23
N GLU A 339 -71.82 -20.24 -102.74
CA GLU A 339 -71.52 -20.07 -104.17
C GLU A 339 -72.06 -21.23 -105.03
N GLN A 340 -72.04 -22.48 -104.55
CA GLN A 340 -72.66 -23.62 -105.25
C GLN A 340 -74.18 -23.49 -105.39
N ARG A 341 -74.88 -22.91 -104.41
CA ARG A 341 -76.32 -22.64 -104.52
C ARG A 341 -76.61 -21.57 -105.58
N GLU A 342 -75.75 -20.55 -105.70
CA GLU A 342 -75.84 -19.57 -106.79
C GLU A 342 -75.57 -20.21 -108.16
N LEU A 343 -74.61 -21.13 -108.25
CA LEU A 343 -74.32 -21.89 -109.47
C LEU A 343 -75.49 -22.79 -109.89
N ALA A 344 -76.11 -23.49 -108.94
CA ALA A 344 -77.28 -24.34 -109.21
C ALA A 344 -78.51 -23.51 -109.61
N SER A 345 -78.63 -22.28 -109.10
CA SER A 345 -79.63 -21.31 -109.55
C SER A 345 -79.34 -20.84 -110.98
N TRP A 346 -78.09 -20.47 -111.27
CA TRP A 346 -77.66 -20.03 -112.60
C TRP A 346 -77.79 -21.12 -113.68
N LEU A 347 -77.45 -22.38 -113.36
CA LEU A 347 -77.67 -23.53 -114.26
C LEU A 347 -79.15 -23.76 -114.55
N ARG A 348 -80.03 -23.50 -113.56
CA ARG A 348 -81.48 -23.57 -113.74
C ARG A 348 -81.99 -22.48 -114.67
N ASP A 349 -81.43 -21.27 -114.56
CA ASP A 349 -81.79 -20.12 -115.42
C ASP A 349 -81.20 -20.23 -116.84
N THR A 350 -80.05 -20.87 -117.01
CA THR A 350 -79.34 -20.94 -118.30
C THR A 350 -79.87 -22.06 -119.22
N PHE A 351 -80.45 -23.13 -118.66
CA PHE A 351 -81.01 -24.24 -119.44
C PHE A 351 -82.45 -24.02 -119.95
N GLU A 352 -83.04 -22.84 -119.75
CA GLU A 352 -84.36 -22.46 -120.31
C GLU A 352 -84.27 -21.67 -121.63
N ILE A 353 -83.08 -21.41 -122.17
CA ILE A 353 -82.92 -20.70 -123.46
C ILE A 353 -82.30 -21.65 -124.51
N SER A 354 -83.01 -21.81 -125.62
CA SER A 354 -82.66 -22.64 -126.78
C SER A 354 -81.27 -22.31 -127.33
N LEU A 355 -80.37 -23.30 -127.34
CA LEU A 355 -79.05 -23.26 -127.97
C LEU A 355 -79.20 -23.52 -129.48
N ASP A 356 -79.15 -22.46 -130.28
CA ASP A 356 -79.12 -22.57 -131.76
C ASP A 356 -77.77 -22.14 -132.38
N ASP A 357 -76.71 -21.90 -131.59
CA ASP A 357 -75.39 -21.54 -132.12
C ASP A 357 -74.25 -22.38 -131.50
N LEU A 358 -73.51 -23.10 -132.36
CA LEU A 358 -72.45 -24.04 -131.97
C LEU A 358 -71.15 -23.38 -131.44
N ASP A 359 -71.04 -22.04 -131.49
CA ASP A 359 -69.89 -21.30 -130.96
C ASP A 359 -69.99 -20.95 -129.46
N ASP A 360 -71.17 -21.12 -128.84
CA ASP A 360 -71.36 -20.96 -127.39
C ASP A 360 -71.12 -22.26 -126.60
N ALA A 361 -71.22 -23.42 -127.24
CA ALA A 361 -70.98 -24.73 -126.61
C ALA A 361 -69.51 -24.90 -126.16
N THR A 362 -68.56 -24.34 -126.89
CA THR A 362 -67.12 -24.46 -126.60
C THR A 362 -66.71 -23.57 -125.42
N ARG A 363 -67.23 -22.33 -125.31
CA ARG A 363 -67.06 -21.45 -124.14
C ARG A 363 -67.77 -21.99 -122.89
N ALA A 364 -68.90 -22.68 -123.06
CA ALA A 364 -69.59 -23.37 -121.97
C ALA A 364 -68.81 -24.59 -121.44
N LEU A 365 -68.10 -25.32 -122.30
CA LEU A 365 -67.27 -26.47 -121.93
C LEU A 365 -65.96 -26.07 -121.23
N GLU A 366 -65.27 -25.00 -121.67
CA GLU A 366 -64.07 -24.48 -120.97
C GLU A 366 -64.43 -23.89 -119.60
N SER A 367 -65.58 -23.20 -119.48
CA SER A 367 -66.14 -22.75 -118.19
C SER A 367 -66.53 -23.90 -117.27
N ALA A 368 -67.00 -25.03 -117.82
CA ALA A 368 -67.33 -26.23 -117.05
C ALA A 368 -66.09 -26.93 -116.49
N ALA A 369 -64.97 -26.98 -117.21
CA ALA A 369 -63.74 -27.63 -116.76
C ALA A 369 -63.10 -26.89 -115.56
N GLU A 370 -62.95 -25.57 -115.63
CA GLU A 370 -62.50 -24.77 -114.47
C GLU A 370 -63.47 -24.86 -113.28
N ARG A 371 -64.77 -25.03 -113.52
CA ARG A 371 -65.79 -25.12 -112.47
C ARG A 371 -65.88 -26.52 -111.84
N ILE A 372 -65.51 -27.59 -112.57
CA ILE A 372 -65.33 -28.95 -112.04
C ILE A 372 -64.11 -29.02 -111.12
N GLU A 373 -62.98 -28.42 -111.51
CA GLU A 373 -61.79 -28.35 -110.64
C GLU A 373 -62.11 -27.63 -109.30
N ARG A 374 -62.98 -26.61 -109.33
CA ARG A 374 -63.47 -25.93 -108.12
C ARG A 374 -64.38 -26.83 -107.27
N ALA A 375 -65.22 -27.66 -107.88
CA ALA A 375 -66.05 -28.64 -107.16
C ALA A 375 -65.20 -29.74 -106.51
N GLU A 376 -64.12 -30.18 -107.16
CA GLU A 376 -63.15 -31.12 -106.59
C GLU A 376 -62.41 -30.51 -105.41
N ARG A 377 -62.06 -29.21 -105.46
CA ARG A 377 -61.49 -28.49 -104.31
C ARG A 377 -62.47 -28.38 -103.15
N ALA A 378 -63.76 -28.13 -103.40
CA ALA A 378 -64.79 -28.11 -102.35
C ALA A 378 -64.95 -29.50 -101.69
N ALA A 379 -65.02 -30.57 -102.49
CA ALA A 379 -65.09 -31.94 -101.98
C ALA A 379 -63.80 -32.37 -101.26
N LYS A 380 -62.66 -31.76 -101.57
CA LYS A 380 -61.41 -31.95 -100.83
C LYS A 380 -61.46 -31.23 -99.48
N VAL A 381 -61.89 -29.97 -99.43
CA VAL A 381 -62.05 -29.22 -98.18
C VAL A 381 -63.08 -29.87 -97.25
N GLU A 382 -64.20 -30.37 -97.77
CA GLU A 382 -65.18 -31.13 -96.97
C GLU A 382 -64.61 -32.46 -96.44
N ARG A 383 -63.77 -33.16 -97.22
CA ARG A 383 -63.08 -34.37 -96.75
C ARG A 383 -62.05 -34.04 -95.68
N ASP A 384 -61.23 -33.03 -95.90
CA ASP A 384 -60.23 -32.57 -94.95
C ASP A 384 -60.91 -32.10 -93.64
N LEU A 385 -62.09 -31.44 -93.73
CA LEU A 385 -62.91 -31.06 -92.58
C LEU A 385 -63.51 -32.28 -91.84
N ALA A 386 -64.08 -33.25 -92.57
CA ALA A 386 -64.65 -34.45 -91.96
C ALA A 386 -63.60 -35.36 -91.31
N GLU A 387 -62.38 -35.39 -91.84
CA GLU A 387 -61.24 -36.08 -91.25
C GLU A 387 -60.85 -35.43 -89.90
N ILE A 388 -60.71 -34.10 -89.87
CA ILE A 388 -60.39 -33.36 -88.64
C ILE A 388 -61.55 -33.44 -87.62
N GLU A 389 -62.81 -33.31 -88.04
CA GLU A 389 -63.98 -33.46 -87.17
C GLU A 389 -64.11 -34.89 -86.63
N GLY A 390 -63.78 -35.92 -87.42
CA GLY A 390 -63.77 -37.32 -87.01
C GLY A 390 -62.69 -37.63 -85.97
N GLU A 391 -61.53 -37.00 -86.09
CA GLU A 391 -60.44 -37.09 -85.09
C GLU A 391 -60.77 -36.34 -83.79
N LEU A 392 -61.55 -35.25 -83.86
CA LEU A 392 -61.99 -34.46 -82.72
C LEU A 392 -63.18 -35.09 -81.95
N ALA A 393 -64.08 -35.81 -82.64
CA ALA A 393 -65.28 -36.41 -82.04
C ALA A 393 -65.01 -37.49 -80.96
N GLY A 394 -63.77 -37.96 -80.82
CA GLY A 394 -63.35 -38.90 -79.78
C GLY A 394 -62.81 -38.26 -78.49
N GLN A 395 -62.70 -36.93 -78.43
CA GLN A 395 -62.01 -36.23 -77.34
C GLN A 395 -62.97 -35.30 -76.61
N ASP A 396 -63.52 -35.77 -75.49
CA ASP A 396 -64.43 -35.00 -74.63
C ASP A 396 -63.62 -34.19 -73.62
N LEU A 397 -63.14 -33.01 -74.02
CA LEU A 397 -62.49 -32.07 -73.12
C LEU A 397 -63.26 -30.75 -73.07
N THR A 398 -63.89 -30.48 -71.93
CA THR A 398 -64.40 -29.15 -71.58
C THR A 398 -63.33 -28.45 -70.74
N LEU A 399 -62.48 -27.64 -71.36
CA LEU A 399 -61.44 -26.89 -70.64
C LEU A 399 -61.96 -25.49 -70.23
N PRO A 400 -61.73 -25.04 -68.98
CA PRO A 400 -62.09 -23.69 -68.54
C PRO A 400 -61.32 -22.58 -69.30
N PRO A 401 -61.91 -21.39 -69.51
CA PRO A 401 -61.26 -20.28 -70.21
C PRO A 401 -59.99 -19.74 -69.52
N ASP A 402 -59.79 -20.04 -68.24
CA ASP A 402 -58.59 -19.62 -67.48
C ASP A 402 -57.31 -20.41 -67.87
N VAL A 403 -57.45 -21.58 -68.51
CA VAL A 403 -56.33 -22.42 -68.95
C VAL A 403 -55.50 -21.73 -70.03
N GLU A 404 -56.10 -20.87 -70.84
CA GLU A 404 -55.44 -20.16 -71.95
C GLU A 404 -54.45 -19.08 -71.46
N GLN A 405 -54.78 -18.38 -70.36
CA GLN A 405 -53.89 -17.39 -69.72
C GLN A 405 -52.75 -18.05 -68.92
N LEU A 406 -53.01 -19.21 -68.31
CA LEU A 406 -52.01 -19.96 -67.53
C LEU A 406 -51.10 -20.83 -68.41
N ALA A 407 -51.58 -21.28 -69.56
CA ALA A 407 -50.78 -22.01 -70.55
C ALA A 407 -49.76 -21.11 -71.27
N ALA A 408 -49.81 -19.77 -71.12
CA ALA A 408 -48.97 -18.84 -71.86
C ALA A 408 -47.46 -19.12 -71.72
N ASP A 409 -46.97 -19.58 -70.55
CA ASP A 409 -45.57 -20.02 -70.39
C ASP A 409 -45.37 -21.09 -69.27
N PRO A 410 -45.59 -22.38 -69.58
CA PRO A 410 -45.41 -23.49 -68.64
C PRO A 410 -43.92 -23.78 -68.36
N ALA A 411 -43.05 -23.42 -69.30
CA ALA A 411 -41.60 -23.54 -69.14
C ALA A 411 -41.09 -22.55 -68.08
N ALA A 412 -41.63 -21.32 -68.05
CA ALA A 412 -41.31 -20.33 -67.02
C ALA A 412 -41.75 -20.77 -65.62
N LEU A 413 -42.92 -21.41 -65.46
CA LEU A 413 -43.39 -21.90 -64.16
C LEU A 413 -42.57 -23.10 -63.64
N ALA A 414 -42.22 -24.04 -64.51
CA ALA A 414 -41.35 -25.17 -64.16
C ALA A 414 -39.93 -24.69 -63.80
N ALA A 415 -39.37 -23.76 -64.59
CA ALA A 415 -38.09 -23.13 -64.29
C ALA A 415 -38.12 -22.34 -62.98
N ALA A 416 -39.23 -21.66 -62.66
CA ALA A 416 -39.40 -20.96 -61.39
C ALA A 416 -39.42 -21.94 -60.19
N ARG A 417 -40.09 -23.10 -60.30
CA ARG A 417 -40.08 -24.14 -59.26
C ARG A 417 -38.68 -24.71 -59.02
N GLU A 418 -37.95 -25.01 -60.09
CA GLU A 418 -36.60 -25.54 -60.00
C GLU A 418 -35.62 -24.51 -59.43
N THR A 419 -35.79 -23.23 -59.78
CA THR A 419 -35.00 -22.12 -59.21
C THR A 419 -35.31 -21.93 -57.73
N GLN A 420 -36.59 -21.93 -57.34
CA GLN A 420 -37.02 -21.79 -55.95
C GLN A 420 -36.57 -22.99 -55.09
N GLY A 421 -36.60 -24.22 -55.63
CA GLY A 421 -36.08 -25.41 -54.93
C GLY A 421 -34.57 -25.34 -54.69
N ARG A 422 -33.80 -24.86 -55.67
CA ARG A 422 -32.35 -24.60 -55.48
C ARG A 422 -32.08 -23.51 -54.43
N ASP A 423 -32.93 -22.49 -54.36
CA ASP A 423 -32.84 -21.45 -53.34
C ASP A 423 -33.18 -21.97 -51.93
N ASP A 424 -34.15 -22.88 -51.79
CA ASP A 424 -34.48 -23.57 -50.52
C ASP A 424 -33.31 -24.46 -50.06
N ASP A 425 -32.74 -25.27 -50.95
CA ASP A 425 -31.56 -26.11 -50.67
C ASP A 425 -30.36 -25.26 -50.23
N ARG A 426 -30.12 -24.12 -50.90
CA ARG A 426 -29.05 -23.18 -50.53
C ARG A 426 -29.29 -22.61 -49.12
N LEU A 427 -30.50 -22.15 -48.84
CA LEU A 427 -30.87 -21.58 -47.53
C LEU A 427 -30.82 -22.63 -46.42
N GLU A 428 -31.12 -23.90 -46.71
CA GLU A 428 -31.02 -24.98 -45.73
C GLU A 428 -29.56 -25.31 -45.38
N GLU A 429 -28.63 -25.26 -46.34
CA GLU A 429 -27.21 -25.41 -46.06
C GLU A 429 -26.63 -24.20 -45.29
N GLU A 430 -27.10 -22.98 -45.59
CA GLU A 430 -26.79 -21.78 -44.81
C GLU A 430 -27.28 -21.91 -43.34
N TYR A 431 -28.52 -22.39 -43.14
CA TYR A 431 -29.08 -22.65 -41.81
C TYR A 431 -28.26 -23.70 -41.04
N ARG A 432 -27.97 -24.86 -41.65
CA ARG A 432 -27.16 -25.92 -41.02
C ARG A 432 -25.75 -25.44 -40.67
N THR A 433 -25.18 -24.56 -41.49
CA THR A 433 -23.85 -23.98 -41.24
C THR A 433 -23.88 -23.05 -40.03
N ALA A 434 -24.88 -22.16 -39.94
CA ALA A 434 -25.07 -21.28 -38.78
C ALA A 434 -25.31 -22.08 -37.49
N GLU A 435 -26.08 -23.17 -37.57
CA GLU A 435 -26.39 -24.04 -36.44
C GLU A 435 -25.13 -24.73 -35.89
N ARG A 436 -24.30 -25.28 -36.79
CA ARG A 436 -22.99 -25.87 -36.45
C ARG A 436 -22.04 -24.83 -35.84
N ALA A 437 -22.02 -23.61 -36.38
CA ALA A 437 -21.20 -22.52 -35.88
C ALA A 437 -21.61 -22.13 -34.44
N LEU A 438 -22.92 -21.98 -34.20
CA LEU A 438 -23.48 -21.67 -32.89
C LEU A 438 -23.14 -22.75 -31.85
N ALA A 439 -23.34 -24.03 -32.19
CA ALA A 439 -23.03 -25.13 -31.30
C ALA A 439 -21.54 -25.17 -30.90
N SER A 440 -20.64 -24.95 -31.86
CA SER A 440 -19.19 -24.88 -31.61
C SER A 440 -18.81 -23.72 -30.67
N ARG A 441 -19.43 -22.54 -30.83
CA ARG A 441 -19.16 -21.38 -29.96
C ARG A 441 -19.78 -21.53 -28.56
N GLN A 442 -20.95 -22.14 -28.45
CA GLN A 442 -21.56 -22.47 -27.15
C GLN A 442 -20.73 -23.48 -26.38
N GLU A 443 -20.17 -24.49 -27.05
CA GLU A 443 -19.25 -25.44 -26.43
C GLU A 443 -17.97 -24.76 -25.94
N GLY A 444 -17.40 -23.85 -26.75
CA GLY A 444 -16.28 -23.01 -26.32
C GLY A 444 -16.60 -22.16 -25.09
N LEU A 445 -17.79 -21.54 -25.03
CA LEU A 445 -18.23 -20.73 -23.89
C LEU A 445 -18.42 -21.55 -22.60
N LYS A 446 -18.97 -22.77 -22.71
CA LYS A 446 -19.11 -23.69 -21.56
C LYS A 446 -17.76 -24.05 -20.95
N GLN A 447 -16.71 -24.12 -21.75
CA GLN A 447 -15.35 -24.37 -21.25
C GLN A 447 -14.78 -23.18 -20.45
N PHE A 448 -15.25 -21.94 -20.69
CA PHE A 448 -14.82 -20.75 -19.95
C PHE A 448 -15.62 -20.45 -18.67
N THR A 449 -16.77 -21.10 -18.47
CA THR A 449 -17.73 -20.78 -17.39
C THR A 449 -17.72 -21.78 -16.21
N GLY A 450 -16.75 -22.70 -16.14
CA GLY A 450 -16.67 -23.71 -15.08
C GLY A 450 -16.36 -23.18 -13.68
N ASP A 451 -17.20 -23.55 -12.70
CA ASP A 451 -17.19 -23.46 -11.22
C ASP A 451 -16.80 -22.15 -10.48
N ALA A 452 -16.09 -21.21 -11.09
CA ALA A 452 -15.96 -19.84 -10.59
C ALA A 452 -15.68 -18.92 -11.79
N GLY A 453 -16.52 -17.90 -12.01
CA GLY A 453 -16.39 -17.01 -13.17
C GLY A 453 -14.99 -16.41 -13.26
N ALA A 454 -14.35 -16.49 -14.44
CA ALA A 454 -13.01 -15.96 -14.67
C ALA A 454 -12.87 -14.46 -14.30
N ALA A 455 -13.96 -13.69 -14.44
CA ALA A 455 -14.03 -12.29 -14.05
C ALA A 455 -14.01 -12.07 -12.52
N ASP A 456 -14.71 -12.91 -11.75
CA ASP A 456 -14.72 -12.81 -10.28
C ASP A 456 -13.36 -13.24 -9.70
N ALA A 457 -12.77 -14.30 -10.26
CA ALA A 457 -11.43 -14.75 -9.91
C ALA A 457 -10.35 -13.70 -10.23
N ALA A 458 -10.47 -12.98 -11.35
CA ALA A 458 -9.58 -11.88 -11.70
C ALA A 458 -9.72 -10.71 -10.69
N ALA A 459 -10.94 -10.33 -10.33
CA ALA A 459 -11.19 -9.24 -9.38
C ALA A 459 -10.61 -9.54 -7.98
N ASP A 460 -10.82 -10.75 -7.47
CA ASP A 460 -10.28 -11.20 -6.17
C ASP A 460 -8.75 -11.18 -6.15
N ALA A 461 -8.12 -11.71 -7.22
CA ALA A 461 -6.67 -11.76 -7.37
C ALA A 461 -6.06 -10.34 -7.44
N GLN A 462 -6.72 -9.40 -8.11
CA GLN A 462 -6.25 -8.02 -8.27
C GLN A 462 -6.29 -7.24 -6.95
N SER A 463 -7.32 -7.48 -6.13
CA SER A 463 -7.45 -6.95 -4.77
C SER A 463 -6.34 -7.46 -3.84
N ALA A 464 -6.05 -8.77 -3.90
CA ALA A 464 -4.96 -9.37 -3.12
C ALA A 464 -3.60 -8.78 -3.49
N LEU A 465 -3.32 -8.62 -4.79
CA LEU A 465 -2.05 -8.12 -5.30
C LEU A 465 -1.82 -6.63 -4.98
N ALA A 466 -2.87 -5.81 -5.02
CA ALA A 466 -2.82 -4.42 -4.57
C ALA A 466 -2.46 -4.29 -3.09
N ARG A 467 -3.02 -5.16 -2.23
CA ARG A 467 -2.71 -5.18 -0.79
C ARG A 467 -1.25 -5.53 -0.52
N VAL A 468 -0.71 -6.51 -1.25
CA VAL A 468 0.69 -6.95 -1.12
C VAL A 468 1.68 -5.84 -1.53
N ARG A 469 1.40 -5.13 -2.62
CA ARG A 469 2.25 -4.01 -3.08
C ARG A 469 2.34 -2.88 -2.04
N ALA A 470 1.22 -2.48 -1.45
CA ALA A 470 1.19 -1.43 -0.42
C ALA A 470 2.03 -1.79 0.82
N LEU A 471 1.89 -3.03 1.32
CA LEU A 471 2.65 -3.52 2.47
C LEU A 471 4.15 -3.63 2.17
N THR A 472 4.51 -4.00 0.93
CA THR A 472 5.92 -4.10 0.51
C THR A 472 6.60 -2.73 0.45
N GLU A 473 5.89 -1.71 -0.05
CA GLU A 473 6.38 -0.33 -0.09
C GLU A 473 6.64 0.22 1.33
N GLU A 474 5.70 -0.01 2.24
CA GLU A 474 5.82 0.38 3.64
C GLU A 474 6.98 -0.33 4.36
N TYR A 475 7.12 -1.65 4.16
CA TYR A 475 8.25 -2.44 4.68
C TYR A 475 9.59 -1.93 4.15
N CYS A 476 9.71 -1.66 2.84
CA CYS A 476 10.93 -1.15 2.23
C CYS A 476 11.31 0.23 2.77
N ARG A 477 10.33 1.13 2.94
CA ARG A 477 10.52 2.47 3.52
C ARG A 477 11.06 2.39 4.95
N VAL A 478 10.47 1.55 5.80
CA VAL A 478 10.91 1.40 7.20
C VAL A 478 12.25 0.66 7.31
N ARG A 479 12.50 -0.34 6.46
CA ARG A 479 13.84 -0.98 6.37
C ARG A 479 14.93 -0.01 5.96
N LEU A 480 14.67 0.85 4.97
CA LEU A 480 15.60 1.90 4.55
C LEU A 480 15.82 2.91 5.67
N ALA A 481 14.77 3.35 6.37
CA ALA A 481 14.88 4.24 7.52
C ALA A 481 15.74 3.61 8.65
N ALA A 482 15.49 2.35 8.98
CA ALA A 482 16.25 1.60 9.99
C ALA A 482 17.72 1.39 9.59
N GLU A 483 18.00 1.11 8.31
CA GLU A 483 19.36 0.93 7.80
C GLU A 483 20.12 2.27 7.76
N VAL A 484 19.46 3.36 7.36
CA VAL A 484 20.03 4.72 7.38
C VAL A 484 20.32 5.16 8.80
N LEU A 485 19.40 4.91 9.74
CA LEU A 485 19.63 5.22 11.15
C LEU A 485 20.75 4.35 11.73
N SER A 486 20.79 3.05 11.44
CA SER A 486 21.89 2.18 11.87
C SER A 486 23.23 2.68 11.35
N ARG A 487 23.30 3.11 10.08
CA ARG A 487 24.50 3.72 9.50
C ARG A 487 24.87 5.03 10.17
N GLU A 488 23.90 5.87 10.51
CA GLU A 488 24.18 7.16 11.14
C GLU A 488 24.56 7.01 12.62
N ILE A 489 24.03 5.99 13.29
CA ILE A 489 24.48 5.52 14.61
C ILE A 489 25.93 5.01 14.50
N ASP A 490 26.25 4.16 13.54
CA ASP A 490 27.61 3.66 13.32
C ASP A 490 28.59 4.80 13.00
N ARG A 491 28.16 5.76 12.17
CA ARG A 491 28.94 6.96 11.85
C ARG A 491 29.16 7.85 13.08
N TYR A 492 28.13 8.06 13.90
CA TYR A 492 28.23 8.79 15.17
C TYR A 492 29.16 8.04 16.15
N ARG A 493 29.12 6.70 16.14
CA ARG A 493 29.99 5.84 16.94
C ARG A 493 31.45 5.93 16.49
N ASP A 494 31.72 5.88 15.19
CA ASP A 494 33.06 6.04 14.62
C ASP A 494 33.63 7.44 14.90
N ALA A 495 32.80 8.47 14.76
CA ALA A 495 33.20 9.86 15.03
C ALA A 495 33.54 10.08 16.50
N ASN A 496 32.78 9.50 17.44
CA ASN A 496 32.92 9.76 18.88
C ASN A 496 33.76 8.71 19.64
N GLN A 497 33.82 7.45 19.19
CA GLN A 497 34.60 6.38 19.81
C GLN A 497 35.95 6.13 19.10
N GLY A 498 36.08 6.48 17.81
CA GLY A 498 37.30 6.30 17.01
C GLY A 498 38.56 7.00 17.55
N PRO A 499 38.51 8.17 18.22
CA PRO A 499 39.68 8.78 18.86
C PRO A 499 40.17 8.00 20.09
N VAL A 500 39.23 7.48 20.90
CA VAL A 500 39.54 6.74 22.14
C VAL A 500 40.06 5.34 21.83
N LEU A 501 39.43 4.64 20.88
CA LEU A 501 39.87 3.32 20.39
C LEU A 501 41.24 3.37 19.69
N ARG A 502 41.54 4.44 18.94
CA ARG A 502 42.90 4.66 18.40
C ARG A 502 43.92 4.78 19.52
N ARG A 503 43.64 5.59 20.54
CA ARG A 503 44.55 5.79 21.66
C ARG A 503 44.75 4.51 22.48
N ALA A 504 43.69 3.74 22.69
CA ALA A 504 43.74 2.44 23.34
C ALA A 504 44.55 1.41 22.52
N SER A 505 44.38 1.40 21.19
CA SER A 505 45.14 0.53 20.29
C SER A 505 46.64 0.85 20.29
N GLU A 506 47.02 2.12 20.27
CA GLU A 506 48.44 2.55 20.39
C GLU A 506 49.06 2.09 21.72
N LEU A 507 48.33 2.22 22.81
CA LEU A 507 48.79 1.80 24.13
C LEU A 507 48.88 0.27 24.24
N PHE A 508 47.88 -0.45 23.70
CA PHE A 508 47.83 -1.91 23.72
C PHE A 508 48.92 -2.54 22.85
N ALA A 509 49.20 -2.01 21.67
CA ALA A 509 50.30 -2.44 20.82
C ALA A 509 51.67 -2.24 21.51
N ARG A 510 51.85 -1.13 22.24
CA ARG A 510 53.05 -0.90 23.06
C ARG A 510 53.14 -1.88 24.23
N LEU A 511 52.02 -2.16 24.91
CA LEU A 511 51.98 -3.07 26.06
C LEU A 511 52.26 -4.52 25.68
N THR A 512 51.72 -4.94 24.53
CA THR A 512 51.91 -6.28 23.96
C THR A 512 53.20 -6.41 23.15
N ARG A 513 54.06 -5.37 23.15
CA ARG A 513 55.32 -5.34 22.39
C ARG A 513 55.13 -5.72 20.91
N GLY A 514 54.00 -5.33 20.32
CA GLY A 514 53.69 -5.59 18.92
C GLY A 514 53.15 -6.98 18.60
N SER A 515 52.87 -7.83 19.59
CA SER A 515 52.17 -9.11 19.34
C SER A 515 50.74 -8.91 18.82
N PHE A 516 50.14 -7.76 19.11
CA PHE A 516 48.87 -7.31 18.55
C PHE A 516 49.02 -5.88 18.04
N SER A 517 48.43 -5.60 16.87
CA SER A 517 48.48 -4.31 16.19
C SER A 517 47.49 -3.30 16.74
N GLY A 518 46.44 -3.74 17.43
CA GLY A 518 45.47 -2.86 18.07
C GLY A 518 44.25 -3.58 18.66
N VAL A 519 43.26 -2.80 19.08
CA VAL A 519 41.99 -3.29 19.64
C VAL A 519 40.84 -2.68 18.85
N ARG A 520 39.95 -3.53 18.31
CA ARG A 520 38.77 -3.10 17.56
C ARG A 520 37.50 -3.44 18.35
N ALA A 521 36.54 -2.53 18.39
CA ALA A 521 35.21 -2.82 18.89
C ALA A 521 34.42 -3.58 17.82
N GLY A 522 33.76 -4.67 18.20
CA GLY A 522 32.87 -5.47 17.36
C GLY A 522 31.74 -6.07 18.20
N PHE A 523 30.93 -6.93 17.59
CA PHE A 523 29.87 -7.66 18.29
C PHE A 523 30.21 -9.17 18.30
N ASP A 524 29.78 -9.87 19.35
CA ASP A 524 29.84 -11.33 19.40
C ASP A 524 28.64 -11.97 18.66
N GLY A 525 28.55 -13.30 18.63
CA GLY A 525 27.48 -14.02 17.94
C GLY A 525 26.07 -13.78 18.50
N ASN A 526 25.94 -13.05 19.61
CA ASN A 526 24.69 -12.68 20.26
C ASN A 526 24.44 -11.15 20.24
N ASP A 527 25.09 -10.42 19.34
CA ASP A 527 24.93 -8.97 19.18
C ASP A 527 25.32 -8.13 20.41
N ARG A 528 26.20 -8.66 21.28
CA ARG A 528 26.76 -7.93 22.43
C ARG A 528 28.07 -7.25 22.08
N PRO A 529 28.32 -6.01 22.56
CA PRO A 529 29.55 -5.29 22.28
C PRO A 529 30.76 -5.99 22.92
N ALA A 530 31.74 -6.34 22.09
CA ALA A 530 32.97 -7.05 22.46
C ALA A 530 34.21 -6.39 21.83
N LEU A 531 35.32 -6.36 22.57
CA LEU A 531 36.61 -5.89 22.04
C LEU A 531 37.39 -7.08 21.48
N ARG A 532 37.77 -7.01 20.21
CA ARG A 532 38.61 -8.01 19.54
C ARG A 532 40.01 -7.44 19.31
N CYS A 533 41.02 -8.22 19.65
CA CYS A 533 42.41 -7.90 19.37
C CYS A 533 42.68 -8.15 17.88
N THR A 534 43.40 -7.23 17.24
CA THR A 534 43.89 -7.35 15.86
C THR A 534 45.39 -7.25 15.82
#